data_AF-A0A2G5TKU7-F1
#
_entry.id   AF-A0A2G5TKU7-F1
#
_cell.length_a   1.000
_cell.length_b   1.000
_cell.length_c   1.000
_cell.angle_alpha   90.00
_cell.angle_beta   90.00
_cell.angle_gamma   90.00
#
_symmetry.space_group_name_H-M   'P 1'
#
loop_
_entity.id
_entity.type
_entity.pdbx_description
1 polymer ?
#
loop_
_entity_poly.entity_id
_entity_poly.type
_entity_poly.pdbx_seq_one_letter_code
_entity_poly.pdbx_strand_id
1 'polypeptide(L)'
;MGLKKKIVSKLAKIADNDWIPNEEHLTELVHLLNDAKDDTETQEKIRNVDLKVLTSLLTAYRATCCDLDIGIYQVLQTLEKFGTDFSDLQPLVFGDEARKNYDNLRKMGLDLHVRITPDDAIKTYFDAPTLWNTVKYHIRPVTEDNAEKIYDVRFVLRFFNSILYPASPLTSKLFVEHNCLALLFSATSSSDSSVRALAFACLQKFVNHLQELNTEIFAEKALILYLIRIFKHGFDTSVPRVSSMITHFFARVSKLILNPSHDVYPQIMAFLCMKPIFDIQNVPEFYKLLFSSSPEHYTEEREWVLSLISEAMLEPMDYQVLQNRAGIKLLLSSFASVWLDRKSRSLILRTLQNAVQMPSVAHDLFTREGLHMWITSVIHSGRFNRWEKNYLSQVFCSLLENERKYQRGEKGKEQACKAATAASRICSKKILSILEGISKDPQFPGEQEKALASINRIEKAIGNKWKRKKKFNAEE
;
A
#
# COMPACT_ATOMS: atom_id res chain seq x y z
N MET A 1 -42.17 -7.89 7.48
CA MET A 1 -41.49 -9.16 7.11
C MET A 1 -40.31 -9.34 8.06
N GLY A 2 -40.19 -10.47 8.78
CA GLY A 2 -39.11 -10.69 9.75
C GLY A 2 -37.71 -10.67 9.11
N LEU A 3 -36.68 -10.29 9.86
CA LEU A 3 -35.28 -10.13 9.44
C LEU A 3 -34.79 -11.30 8.57
N LYS A 4 -34.96 -12.51 9.08
CA LYS A 4 -34.71 -13.79 8.43
C LYS A 4 -35.31 -13.92 7.01
N LYS A 5 -36.60 -13.60 6.86
CA LYS A 5 -37.30 -13.71 5.55
C LYS A 5 -36.72 -12.71 4.54
N LYS A 6 -36.28 -11.53 4.99
CA LYS A 6 -35.64 -10.54 4.12
C LYS A 6 -34.28 -11.04 3.61
N ILE A 7 -33.46 -11.62 4.49
CA ILE A 7 -32.15 -12.17 4.10
C ILE A 7 -32.31 -13.29 3.08
N VAL A 8 -33.14 -14.30 3.38
CA VAL A 8 -33.37 -15.43 2.46
C VAL A 8 -33.94 -14.96 1.12
N SER A 9 -34.86 -13.98 1.12
CA SER A 9 -35.40 -13.42 -0.11
C SER A 9 -34.34 -12.70 -0.96
N LYS A 10 -33.40 -11.98 -0.33
CA LYS A 10 -32.30 -11.32 -1.04
C LYS A 10 -31.28 -12.33 -1.58
N LEU A 11 -30.89 -13.33 -0.77
CA LEU A 11 -30.01 -14.41 -1.25
C LEU A 11 -30.64 -15.17 -2.41
N ALA A 12 -31.95 -15.44 -2.38
CA ALA A 12 -32.66 -16.07 -3.49
C ALA A 12 -32.62 -15.26 -4.79
N LYS A 13 -32.61 -13.91 -4.71
CA LYS A 13 -32.44 -13.06 -5.90
C LYS A 13 -31.05 -13.17 -6.52
N ILE A 14 -30.02 -13.41 -5.70
CA ILE A 14 -28.64 -13.62 -6.17
C ILE A 14 -28.50 -14.98 -6.88
N ALA A 15 -29.35 -15.94 -6.50
CA ALA A 15 -29.40 -17.24 -7.16
C ALA A 15 -30.06 -17.20 -8.55
N ASP A 16 -30.55 -16.05 -9.03
CA ASP A 16 -31.13 -15.95 -10.36
C ASP A 16 -30.06 -16.01 -11.46
N ASN A 17 -30.39 -16.58 -12.63
CA ASN A 17 -29.42 -16.75 -13.73
C ASN A 17 -28.99 -15.40 -14.34
N ASP A 18 -29.89 -14.42 -14.34
CA ASP A 18 -29.67 -13.09 -14.89
C ASP A 18 -29.35 -12.06 -13.79
N TRP A 19 -28.87 -12.52 -12.64
CA TRP A 19 -28.52 -11.62 -11.54
C TRP A 19 -27.36 -10.69 -11.94
N ILE A 20 -27.63 -9.39 -11.84
CA ILE A 20 -26.63 -8.33 -12.01
C ILE A 20 -26.33 -7.76 -10.62
N PRO A 21 -25.04 -7.68 -10.23
CA PRO A 21 -24.67 -7.10 -8.95
C PRO A 21 -25.04 -5.62 -8.89
N ASN A 22 -25.67 -5.22 -7.79
CA ASN A 22 -26.08 -3.85 -7.50
C ASN A 22 -25.59 -3.46 -6.11
N GLU A 23 -24.88 -2.34 -6.00
CA GLU A 23 -24.28 -1.82 -4.78
C GLU A 23 -25.30 -1.55 -3.67
N GLU A 24 -26.45 -0.97 -4.00
CA GLU A 24 -27.53 -0.70 -3.03
C GLU A 24 -28.06 -2.01 -2.44
N HIS A 25 -28.28 -3.00 -3.31
CA HIS A 25 -28.78 -4.31 -2.88
C HIS A 25 -27.79 -5.00 -1.93
N LEU A 26 -26.49 -5.00 -2.29
CA LEU A 26 -25.42 -5.62 -1.51
C LEU A 26 -25.24 -4.91 -0.17
N THR A 27 -25.26 -3.57 -0.15
CA THR A 27 -25.14 -2.78 1.08
C THR A 27 -26.28 -3.08 2.05
N GLU A 28 -27.51 -3.14 1.55
CA GLU A 28 -28.66 -3.55 2.36
C GLU A 28 -28.53 -5.00 2.86
N LEU A 29 -28.03 -5.92 2.03
CA LEU A 29 -27.84 -7.32 2.43
C LEU A 29 -26.78 -7.41 3.54
N VAL A 30 -25.66 -6.69 3.42
CA VAL A 30 -24.63 -6.61 4.45
C VAL A 30 -25.21 -6.08 5.76
N HIS A 31 -26.02 -5.01 5.72
CA HIS A 31 -26.67 -4.48 6.92
C HIS A 31 -27.56 -5.55 7.58
N LEU A 32 -28.40 -6.23 6.80
CA LEU A 32 -29.29 -7.27 7.33
C LEU A 32 -28.51 -8.47 7.90
N LEU A 33 -27.39 -8.87 7.29
CA LEU A 33 -26.53 -9.93 7.79
C LEU A 33 -25.84 -9.51 9.10
N ASN A 34 -25.40 -8.26 9.22
CA ASN A 34 -24.84 -7.73 10.46
C ASN A 34 -25.88 -7.67 11.59
N ASP A 35 -27.13 -7.29 11.28
CA ASP A 35 -28.23 -7.31 12.26
C ASP A 35 -28.53 -8.73 12.76
N ALA A 36 -28.24 -9.77 11.95
CA ALA A 36 -28.45 -11.17 12.29
C ALA A 36 -27.23 -11.83 13.00
N LYS A 37 -26.19 -11.06 13.33
CA LYS A 37 -24.94 -11.59 13.91
C LYS A 37 -25.12 -12.28 15.28
N ASP A 38 -26.17 -11.95 16.01
CA ASP A 38 -26.48 -12.56 17.31
C ASP A 38 -27.74 -13.46 17.28
N ASP A 39 -28.38 -13.61 16.11
CA ASP A 39 -29.57 -14.44 15.92
C ASP A 39 -29.20 -15.85 15.44
N THR A 40 -29.09 -16.78 16.39
CA THR A 40 -28.71 -18.18 16.15
C THR A 40 -29.69 -18.91 15.23
N GLU A 41 -31.00 -18.62 15.31
CA GLU A 41 -32.01 -19.27 14.48
C GLU A 41 -31.90 -18.84 13.01
N THR A 42 -31.48 -17.59 12.78
CA THR A 42 -31.20 -17.09 11.44
C THR A 42 -29.89 -17.63 10.90
N GLN A 43 -28.84 -17.72 11.73
CA GLN A 43 -27.55 -18.31 11.34
C GLN A 43 -27.67 -19.77 10.91
N GLU A 44 -28.36 -20.61 11.69
CA GLU A 44 -28.55 -22.02 11.34
C GLU A 44 -29.24 -22.21 9.98
N LYS A 45 -30.20 -21.35 9.62
CA LYS A 45 -30.85 -21.43 8.30
C LYS A 45 -29.98 -20.89 7.18
N ILE A 46 -29.14 -19.90 7.45
CA ILE A 46 -28.20 -19.35 6.46
C ILE A 46 -27.00 -20.30 6.27
N ARG A 47 -26.68 -21.16 7.24
CA ARG A 47 -25.56 -22.11 7.15
C ARG A 47 -25.54 -22.89 5.83
N ASN A 48 -26.71 -23.36 5.38
CA ASN A 48 -26.87 -24.11 4.14
C ASN A 48 -27.32 -23.21 2.98
N VAL A 49 -26.52 -22.19 2.64
CA VAL A 49 -26.77 -21.38 1.45
C VAL A 49 -26.66 -22.24 0.19
N ASP A 50 -27.56 -22.02 -0.77
CA ASP A 50 -27.47 -22.62 -2.10
C ASP A 50 -26.13 -22.28 -2.75
N LEU A 51 -25.41 -23.32 -3.23
CA LEU A 51 -24.15 -23.21 -3.97
C LEU A 51 -24.25 -22.17 -5.10
N LYS A 52 -25.43 -22.05 -5.74
CA LYS A 52 -25.68 -21.08 -6.79
C LYS A 52 -25.41 -19.64 -6.34
N VAL A 53 -25.82 -19.27 -5.13
CA VAL A 53 -25.57 -17.93 -4.56
C VAL A 53 -24.08 -17.67 -4.43
N LEU A 54 -23.34 -18.63 -3.87
CA LEU A 54 -21.89 -18.51 -3.68
C LEU A 54 -21.17 -18.36 -5.03
N THR A 55 -21.55 -19.20 -6.00
CA THR A 55 -20.97 -19.14 -7.35
C THR A 55 -21.29 -17.84 -8.07
N SER A 56 -22.54 -17.34 -7.98
CA SER A 56 -22.93 -16.05 -8.58
C SER A 56 -22.13 -14.89 -7.98
N LEU A 57 -21.96 -14.86 -6.65
CA LEU A 57 -21.15 -13.85 -5.97
C LEU A 57 -19.68 -13.90 -6.43
N LEU A 58 -19.07 -15.09 -6.46
CA LEU A 58 -17.68 -15.27 -6.88
C LEU A 58 -17.47 -14.90 -8.35
N THR A 59 -18.43 -15.19 -9.24
CA THR A 59 -18.35 -14.79 -10.66
C THR A 59 -18.48 -13.28 -10.88
N ALA A 60 -19.21 -12.58 -10.01
CA ALA A 60 -19.35 -11.13 -10.08
C ALA A 60 -18.17 -10.38 -9.42
N TYR A 61 -17.45 -11.07 -8.53
CA TYR A 61 -16.36 -10.49 -7.74
C TYR A 61 -15.08 -10.33 -8.58
N ARG A 62 -14.50 -9.13 -8.63
CA ARG A 62 -13.22 -8.87 -9.32
C ARG A 62 -12.01 -8.94 -8.39
N ALA A 63 -12.23 -9.26 -7.12
CA ALA A 63 -11.22 -9.24 -6.06
C ALA A 63 -10.54 -7.88 -5.84
N THR A 64 -11.15 -6.79 -6.28
CA THR A 64 -10.64 -5.42 -6.10
C THR A 64 -11.21 -4.74 -4.87
N CYS A 65 -10.87 -3.47 -4.66
CA CYS A 65 -11.35 -2.65 -3.55
C CYS A 65 -12.46 -1.67 -3.97
N CYS A 66 -13.17 -1.90 -5.09
CA CYS A 66 -14.37 -1.11 -5.41
C CYS A 66 -15.52 -1.42 -4.45
N ASP A 67 -16.48 -0.50 -4.33
CA ASP A 67 -17.57 -0.61 -3.35
C ASP A 67 -18.40 -1.88 -3.53
N LEU A 68 -18.66 -2.26 -4.79
CA LEU A 68 -19.31 -3.51 -5.15
C LEU A 68 -18.55 -4.74 -4.63
N ASP A 69 -17.24 -4.82 -4.88
CA ASP A 69 -16.39 -5.94 -4.45
C ASP A 69 -16.26 -6.00 -2.93
N ILE A 70 -16.14 -4.85 -2.26
CA ILE A 70 -16.13 -4.77 -0.79
C ILE A 70 -17.45 -5.34 -0.23
N GLY A 71 -18.59 -5.01 -0.84
CA GLY A 71 -19.90 -5.56 -0.48
C GLY A 71 -19.97 -7.07 -0.66
N ILE A 72 -19.53 -7.60 -1.81
CA ILE A 72 -19.49 -9.05 -2.07
C ILE A 72 -18.58 -9.76 -1.05
N TYR A 73 -17.37 -9.25 -0.80
CA TYR A 73 -16.45 -9.82 0.17
C TYR A 73 -17.06 -9.87 1.58
N GLN A 74 -17.76 -8.81 2.00
CA GLN A 74 -18.42 -8.77 3.31
C GLN A 74 -19.55 -9.78 3.43
N VAL A 75 -20.34 -9.97 2.37
CA VAL A 75 -21.36 -11.03 2.31
C VAL A 75 -20.69 -12.40 2.47
N LEU A 76 -19.70 -12.72 1.62
CA LEU A 76 -18.99 -14.01 1.66
C LEU A 76 -18.36 -14.28 3.03
N GLN A 77 -17.69 -13.28 3.61
CA GLN A 77 -17.08 -13.39 4.94
C GLN A 77 -18.13 -13.66 6.03
N THR A 78 -19.31 -13.03 5.94
CA THR A 78 -20.36 -13.21 6.94
C THR A 78 -21.04 -14.56 6.82
N LEU A 79 -21.23 -15.06 5.59
CA LEU A 79 -21.71 -16.43 5.34
C LEU A 79 -20.74 -17.47 5.92
N GLU A 80 -19.44 -17.30 5.68
CA GLU A 80 -18.41 -18.17 6.26
C GLU A 80 -18.46 -18.16 7.80
N LYS A 81 -18.61 -16.97 8.41
CA LYS A 81 -18.76 -16.83 9.88
C LYS A 81 -20.02 -17.51 10.42
N PHE A 82 -21.10 -17.56 9.65
CA PHE A 82 -22.34 -18.27 10.01
C PHE A 82 -22.25 -19.79 9.77
N GLY A 83 -21.10 -20.28 9.30
CA GLY A 83 -20.80 -21.71 9.17
C GLY A 83 -21.08 -22.30 7.79
N THR A 84 -21.29 -21.47 6.76
CA THR A 84 -21.32 -21.94 5.37
C THR A 84 -19.96 -22.46 4.96
N ASP A 85 -19.92 -23.67 4.43
CA ASP A 85 -18.68 -24.32 3.99
C ASP A 85 -18.28 -23.87 2.59
N PHE A 86 -17.01 -23.50 2.43
CA PHE A 86 -16.39 -23.09 1.17
C PHE A 86 -15.38 -24.13 0.66
N SER A 87 -15.16 -25.23 1.37
CA SER A 87 -14.13 -26.25 1.06
C SER A 87 -14.32 -26.87 -0.33
N ASP A 88 -15.58 -27.05 -0.72
CA ASP A 88 -15.99 -27.57 -2.03
C ASP A 88 -15.64 -26.63 -3.19
N LEU A 89 -15.56 -25.33 -2.91
CA LEU A 89 -15.24 -24.30 -3.89
C LEU A 89 -13.72 -24.02 -3.99
N GLN A 90 -12.88 -24.67 -3.17
CA GLN A 90 -11.44 -24.41 -3.16
C GLN A 90 -10.72 -25.03 -4.36
N PRO A 91 -9.81 -24.29 -5.03
CA PRO A 91 -9.43 -22.91 -4.76
C PRO A 91 -10.52 -21.89 -5.16
N LEU A 92 -10.76 -20.87 -4.32
CA LEU A 92 -11.75 -19.81 -4.56
C LEU A 92 -11.34 -18.92 -5.74
N VAL A 93 -11.73 -19.33 -6.94
CA VAL A 93 -11.57 -18.55 -8.17
C VAL A 93 -12.69 -17.50 -8.30
N PHE A 94 -12.45 -16.44 -9.07
CA PHE A 94 -13.36 -15.29 -9.10
C PHE A 94 -13.43 -14.64 -10.49
N GLY A 95 -14.36 -13.70 -10.67
CA GLY A 95 -14.55 -12.98 -11.91
C GLY A 95 -15.28 -13.80 -12.97
N ASP A 96 -15.51 -13.18 -14.13
CA ASP A 96 -16.34 -13.79 -15.18
C ASP A 96 -15.71 -15.06 -15.77
N GLU A 97 -14.38 -15.15 -15.76
CA GLU A 97 -13.65 -16.35 -16.20
C GLU A 97 -13.96 -17.58 -15.32
N ALA A 98 -14.32 -17.37 -14.04
CA ALA A 98 -14.68 -18.45 -13.12
C ALA A 98 -16.06 -19.06 -13.42
N ARG A 99 -16.89 -18.39 -14.24
CA ARG A 99 -18.26 -18.84 -14.55
C ARG A 99 -18.27 -20.24 -15.15
N LYS A 100 -17.40 -20.51 -16.12
CA LYS A 100 -17.29 -21.84 -16.75
C LYS A 100 -16.91 -22.92 -15.74
N ASN A 101 -16.00 -22.60 -14.82
CA ASN A 101 -15.57 -23.53 -13.78
C ASN A 101 -16.73 -23.89 -12.85
N TYR A 102 -17.45 -22.89 -12.35
CA TYR A 102 -18.58 -23.10 -11.45
C TYR A 102 -19.81 -23.71 -12.13
N ASP A 103 -20.06 -23.40 -13.39
CA ASP A 103 -21.09 -24.08 -14.18
C ASP A 103 -20.79 -25.56 -14.33
N ASN A 104 -19.53 -25.92 -14.60
CA ASN A 104 -19.12 -27.31 -14.70
C ASN A 104 -19.22 -28.03 -13.36
N LEU A 105 -18.83 -27.37 -12.26
CA LEU A 105 -18.99 -27.92 -10.91
C LEU A 105 -20.46 -28.25 -10.61
N ARG A 106 -21.38 -27.33 -10.94
CA ARG A 106 -22.82 -27.54 -10.74
C ARG A 106 -23.40 -28.64 -11.61
N LYS A 107 -22.92 -28.79 -12.85
CA LYS A 107 -23.39 -29.81 -13.80
C LYS A 107 -22.87 -31.20 -13.48
N MET A 108 -21.59 -31.30 -13.12
CA MET A 108 -20.88 -32.57 -12.94
C MET A 108 -20.91 -33.08 -11.49
N GLY A 109 -21.19 -32.20 -10.52
CA GLY A 109 -21.06 -32.52 -9.10
C GLY A 109 -19.59 -32.56 -8.65
N LEU A 110 -19.39 -32.72 -7.33
CA LEU A 110 -18.06 -32.64 -6.71
C LEU A 110 -17.11 -33.75 -7.18
N ASP A 111 -17.64 -34.95 -7.42
CA ASP A 111 -16.83 -36.14 -7.72
C ASP A 111 -16.25 -36.15 -9.14
N LEU A 112 -16.95 -35.52 -10.09
CA LEU A 112 -16.56 -35.48 -11.51
C LEU A 112 -15.97 -34.14 -11.92
N HIS A 113 -16.01 -33.12 -11.04
CA HIS A 113 -15.46 -31.81 -11.33
C HIS A 113 -13.93 -31.82 -11.26
N VAL A 114 -13.30 -31.43 -12.37
CA VAL A 114 -11.84 -31.25 -12.42
C VAL A 114 -11.51 -29.95 -11.72
N ARG A 115 -10.87 -30.06 -10.54
CA ARG A 115 -10.42 -28.89 -9.78
C ARG A 115 -9.31 -28.15 -10.53
N ILE A 116 -9.39 -26.82 -10.51
CA ILE A 116 -8.35 -25.95 -11.05
C ILE A 116 -7.08 -26.12 -10.21
N THR A 117 -5.94 -26.28 -10.89
CA THR A 117 -4.65 -26.38 -10.21
C THR A 117 -4.25 -25.04 -9.57
N PRO A 118 -3.48 -25.01 -8.48
CA PRO A 118 -2.94 -23.78 -7.91
C PRO A 118 -2.25 -22.86 -8.94
N ASP A 119 -1.49 -23.45 -9.86
CA ASP A 119 -0.77 -22.72 -10.90
C ASP A 119 -1.72 -22.02 -11.88
N ASP A 120 -2.73 -22.75 -12.37
CA ASP A 120 -3.74 -22.19 -13.27
C ASP A 120 -4.59 -21.14 -12.54
N ALA A 121 -4.90 -21.37 -11.27
CA ALA A 121 -5.64 -20.42 -10.46
C ALA A 121 -4.88 -19.08 -10.29
N ILE A 122 -3.56 -19.11 -10.15
CA ILE A 122 -2.75 -17.88 -10.11
C ILE A 122 -2.71 -17.23 -11.51
N LYS A 123 -2.38 -17.99 -12.55
CA LYS A 123 -2.16 -17.46 -13.91
C LYS A 123 -3.41 -16.85 -14.53
N THR A 124 -4.57 -17.47 -14.31
CA THR A 124 -5.83 -17.04 -14.91
C THR A 124 -6.42 -15.86 -14.14
N TYR A 125 -6.49 -15.95 -12.81
CA TYR A 125 -7.30 -15.01 -12.03
C TYR A 125 -6.51 -13.83 -11.43
N PHE A 126 -5.17 -13.91 -11.37
CA PHE A 126 -4.34 -12.84 -10.83
C PHE A 126 -3.36 -12.26 -11.84
N ASP A 127 -3.52 -10.96 -12.09
CA ASP A 127 -2.60 -10.17 -12.89
C ASP A 127 -1.37 -9.77 -12.05
N ALA A 128 -0.17 -10.16 -12.51
CA ALA A 128 1.08 -9.90 -11.81
C ALA A 128 1.39 -8.39 -11.61
N PRO A 129 1.20 -7.51 -12.61
CA PRO A 129 1.24 -6.05 -12.43
C PRO A 129 0.28 -5.53 -11.36
N THR A 130 -0.96 -6.02 -11.32
CA THR A 130 -1.97 -5.61 -10.33
C THR A 130 -1.61 -6.11 -8.93
N LEU A 131 -1.09 -7.33 -8.80
CA LEU A 131 -0.49 -7.81 -7.54
C LEU A 131 0.64 -6.89 -7.09
N TRP A 132 1.54 -6.50 -7.99
CA TRP A 132 2.64 -5.57 -7.68
C TRP A 132 2.14 -4.17 -7.27
N ASN A 133 1.09 -3.66 -7.91
CA ASN A 133 0.44 -2.42 -7.48
C ASN A 133 -0.17 -2.59 -6.08
N THR A 134 -0.77 -3.74 -5.79
CA THR A 134 -1.31 -4.07 -4.47
C THR A 134 -0.19 -4.08 -3.41
N VAL A 135 0.98 -4.66 -3.71
CA VAL A 135 2.17 -4.61 -2.85
C VAL A 135 2.48 -3.16 -2.44
N LYS A 136 2.46 -2.21 -3.38
CA LYS A 136 2.84 -0.82 -3.15
C LYS A 136 1.76 0.03 -2.47
N TYR A 137 0.49 -0.30 -2.68
CA TYR A 137 -0.60 0.65 -2.43
C TYR A 137 -1.68 0.15 -1.47
N HIS A 138 -1.70 -1.12 -1.05
CA HIS A 138 -2.77 -1.64 -0.19
C HIS A 138 -2.90 -0.97 1.20
N ILE A 139 -1.83 -0.32 1.68
CA ILE A 139 -1.85 0.44 2.96
C ILE A 139 -2.41 1.85 2.76
N ARG A 140 -2.38 2.38 1.52
CA ARG A 140 -2.90 3.71 1.22
C ARG A 140 -4.42 3.69 1.30
N PRO A 141 -5.05 4.83 1.64
CA PRO A 141 -6.49 4.95 1.57
C PRO A 141 -7.00 4.58 0.17
N VAL A 142 -8.08 3.81 0.14
CA VAL A 142 -8.79 3.49 -1.10
C VAL A 142 -9.49 4.77 -1.59
N THR A 143 -9.30 5.06 -2.87
CA THR A 143 -9.90 6.19 -3.60
C THR A 143 -10.48 5.64 -4.89
N GLU A 144 -11.45 6.32 -5.49
CA GLU A 144 -12.03 5.93 -6.79
C GLU A 144 -10.95 5.63 -7.85
N ASP A 145 -9.87 6.42 -7.89
CA ASP A 145 -8.77 6.24 -8.83
C ASP A 145 -7.96 4.94 -8.69
N ASN A 146 -7.94 4.35 -7.49
CA ASN A 146 -7.09 3.20 -7.15
C ASN A 146 -7.89 1.95 -6.79
N ALA A 147 -9.19 2.08 -6.48
CA ALA A 147 -10.04 1.00 -6.00
C ALA A 147 -10.04 -0.23 -6.91
N GLU A 148 -10.07 -0.01 -8.24
CA GLU A 148 -10.02 -1.09 -9.24
C GLU A 148 -8.61 -1.54 -9.61
N LYS A 149 -7.56 -0.83 -9.17
CA LYS A 149 -6.16 -1.08 -9.56
C LYS A 149 -5.37 -1.86 -8.50
N ILE A 150 -6.03 -2.21 -7.40
CA ILE A 150 -5.47 -3.00 -6.30
C ILE A 150 -6.42 -4.13 -5.97
N TYR A 151 -5.86 -5.27 -5.60
CA TYR A 151 -6.64 -6.38 -5.09
C TYR A 151 -6.92 -6.21 -3.59
N ASP A 152 -8.05 -6.76 -3.12
CA ASP A 152 -8.37 -6.87 -1.71
C ASP A 152 -7.48 -7.93 -1.06
N VAL A 153 -6.45 -7.47 -0.34
CA VAL A 153 -5.48 -8.32 0.35
C VAL A 153 -6.14 -9.33 1.29
N ARG A 154 -7.32 -9.02 1.86
CA ARG A 154 -8.03 -9.95 2.76
C ARG A 154 -8.52 -11.18 2.00
N PHE A 155 -8.96 -11.02 0.76
CA PHE A 155 -9.33 -12.12 -0.10
C PHE A 155 -8.09 -12.84 -0.65
N VAL A 156 -7.13 -12.09 -1.18
CA VAL A 156 -5.92 -12.67 -1.80
C VAL A 156 -5.13 -13.52 -0.81
N LEU A 157 -4.95 -13.08 0.44
CA LEU A 157 -4.26 -13.89 1.46
C LEU A 157 -5.02 -15.15 1.84
N ARG A 158 -6.37 -15.12 1.84
CA ARG A 158 -7.19 -16.31 2.08
C ARG A 158 -7.05 -17.32 0.95
N PHE A 159 -7.03 -16.82 -0.29
CA PHE A 159 -6.73 -17.62 -1.47
C PHE A 159 -5.33 -18.24 -1.39
N PHE A 160 -4.28 -17.44 -1.08
CA PHE A 160 -2.92 -17.98 -0.89
C PHE A 160 -2.88 -19.05 0.20
N ASN A 161 -3.58 -18.83 1.31
CA ASN A 161 -3.64 -19.81 2.40
C ASN A 161 -4.31 -21.13 1.98
N SER A 162 -5.27 -21.10 1.03
CA SER A 162 -5.96 -22.30 0.57
C SER A 162 -5.20 -23.08 -0.49
N ILE A 163 -4.37 -22.44 -1.31
CA ILE A 163 -3.52 -23.13 -2.29
C ILE A 163 -2.20 -23.66 -1.69
N LEU A 164 -1.76 -23.10 -0.56
CA LEU A 164 -0.56 -23.51 0.18
C LEU A 164 -0.88 -24.60 1.23
N TYR A 165 -1.53 -25.68 0.79
CA TYR A 165 -1.73 -26.88 1.61
C TYR A 165 -0.53 -27.83 1.50
N PRO A 166 -0.32 -28.77 2.46
CA PRO A 166 0.81 -29.70 2.40
C PRO A 166 0.78 -30.56 1.12
N ALA A 167 1.94 -30.77 0.49
CA ALA A 167 2.05 -31.47 -0.80
C ALA A 167 1.23 -30.84 -1.94
N SER A 168 1.07 -29.51 -1.91
CA SER A 168 0.44 -28.77 -3.00
C SER A 168 1.26 -28.90 -4.31
N PRO A 169 0.62 -29.07 -5.48
CA PRO A 169 1.32 -29.10 -6.76
C PRO A 169 1.73 -27.69 -7.25
N LEU A 170 1.58 -26.65 -6.42
CA LEU A 170 1.98 -25.28 -6.73
C LEU A 170 3.47 -25.19 -7.10
N THR A 171 3.78 -24.60 -8.25
CA THR A 171 5.15 -24.29 -8.65
C THR A 171 5.67 -23.12 -7.80
N SER A 172 6.72 -23.35 -7.02
CA SER A 172 7.31 -22.34 -6.12
C SER A 172 7.81 -21.12 -6.90
N LYS A 173 8.46 -21.36 -8.04
CA LYS A 173 8.97 -20.30 -8.92
C LYS A 173 7.84 -19.39 -9.43
N LEU A 174 6.72 -19.98 -9.86
CA LEU A 174 5.55 -19.24 -10.35
C LEU A 174 4.99 -18.30 -9.28
N PHE A 175 4.89 -18.78 -8.03
CA PHE A 175 4.40 -17.98 -6.90
C PHE A 175 5.27 -16.74 -6.64
N VAL A 176 6.58 -16.85 -6.84
CA VAL A 176 7.50 -15.70 -6.71
C VAL A 176 7.42 -14.79 -7.93
N GLU A 177 7.37 -15.34 -9.14
CA GLU A 177 7.27 -14.59 -10.41
C GLU A 177 6.01 -13.73 -10.51
N HIS A 178 4.87 -14.23 -10.03
CA HIS A 178 3.60 -13.49 -10.01
C HIS A 178 3.50 -12.46 -8.86
N ASN A 179 4.58 -12.20 -8.12
CA ASN A 179 4.62 -11.28 -6.97
C ASN A 179 3.76 -11.71 -5.76
N CYS A 180 3.36 -12.99 -5.67
CA CYS A 180 2.58 -13.48 -4.53
C CYS A 180 3.40 -13.40 -3.24
N LEU A 181 4.68 -13.86 -3.27
CA LEU A 181 5.61 -13.73 -2.14
C LEU A 181 5.86 -12.26 -1.75
N ALA A 182 5.97 -11.37 -2.74
CA ALA A 182 6.14 -9.93 -2.50
C ALA A 182 4.94 -9.33 -1.75
N LEU A 183 3.72 -9.77 -2.10
CA LEU A 183 2.51 -9.38 -1.37
C LEU A 183 2.49 -9.92 0.06
N LEU A 184 2.95 -11.15 0.28
CA LEU A 184 3.06 -11.71 1.64
C LEU A 184 3.95 -10.83 2.53
N PHE A 185 5.11 -10.39 2.04
CA PHE A 185 5.96 -9.46 2.78
C PHE A 185 5.24 -8.14 3.05
N SER A 186 4.65 -7.51 2.02
CA SER A 186 3.99 -6.22 2.16
C SER A 186 2.78 -6.25 3.10
N ALA A 187 2.01 -7.33 3.12
CA ALA A 187 0.86 -7.47 4.00
C ALA A 187 1.23 -7.51 5.50
N THR A 188 2.48 -7.81 5.86
CA THR A 188 2.95 -7.75 7.25
C THR A 188 3.06 -6.33 7.81
N SER A 189 3.07 -5.30 6.95
CA SER A 189 3.01 -3.89 7.38
C SER A 189 1.59 -3.36 7.62
N SER A 190 0.55 -4.15 7.29
CA SER A 190 -0.85 -3.77 7.46
C SER A 190 -1.19 -3.37 8.91
N SER A 191 -2.07 -2.39 9.08
CA SER A 191 -2.60 -1.97 10.38
C SER A 191 -3.51 -3.05 11.00
N ASP A 192 -4.19 -3.86 10.18
CA ASP A 192 -5.07 -4.94 10.62
C ASP A 192 -4.26 -6.17 11.05
N SER A 193 -4.46 -6.60 12.31
CA SER A 193 -3.79 -7.76 12.88
C SER A 193 -4.18 -9.07 12.20
N SER A 194 -5.39 -9.18 11.67
CA SER A 194 -5.86 -10.39 10.99
C SER A 194 -5.17 -10.59 9.65
N VAL A 195 -4.98 -9.49 8.89
CA VAL A 195 -4.22 -9.46 7.65
C VAL A 195 -2.77 -9.85 7.91
N ARG A 196 -2.13 -9.28 8.94
CA ARG A 196 -0.76 -9.67 9.33
C ARG A 196 -0.67 -11.15 9.70
N ALA A 197 -1.61 -11.65 10.52
CA ALA A 197 -1.61 -13.05 10.93
C ALA A 197 -1.72 -14.01 9.74
N LEU A 198 -2.61 -13.73 8.78
CA LEU A 198 -2.73 -14.49 7.55
C LEU A 198 -1.46 -14.41 6.69
N ALA A 199 -0.83 -13.24 6.59
CA ALA A 199 0.41 -13.06 5.84
C ALA A 199 1.56 -13.90 6.44
N PHE A 200 1.75 -13.87 7.75
CA PHE A 200 2.76 -14.70 8.44
C PHE A 200 2.43 -16.20 8.35
N ALA A 201 1.16 -16.58 8.44
CA ALA A 201 0.75 -17.97 8.24
C ALA A 201 1.08 -18.46 6.81
N CYS A 202 0.79 -17.64 5.79
CA CYS A 202 1.13 -17.95 4.40
C CYS A 202 2.65 -18.00 4.18
N LEU A 203 3.43 -17.09 4.78
CA LEU A 203 4.89 -17.15 4.74
C LEU A 203 5.42 -18.46 5.32
N GLN A 204 4.89 -18.89 6.47
CA GLN A 204 5.29 -20.15 7.09
C GLN A 204 4.89 -21.36 6.24
N LYS A 205 3.68 -21.36 5.67
CA LYS A 205 3.24 -22.41 4.74
C LYS A 205 4.10 -22.46 3.49
N PHE A 206 4.47 -21.31 2.92
CA PHE A 206 5.35 -21.24 1.77
C PHE A 206 6.78 -21.70 2.10
N VAL A 207 7.28 -21.43 3.30
CA VAL A 207 8.55 -22.02 3.77
C VAL A 207 8.46 -23.55 3.80
N ASN A 208 7.37 -24.10 4.35
CA ASN A 208 7.18 -25.55 4.38
C ASN A 208 7.11 -26.12 2.95
N HIS A 209 6.34 -25.48 2.06
CA HIS A 209 6.26 -25.83 0.63
C HIS A 209 7.64 -25.84 -0.05
N LEU A 210 8.45 -24.81 0.19
CA LEU A 210 9.84 -24.76 -0.29
C LEU A 210 10.75 -25.82 0.33
N GLN A 211 10.37 -26.47 1.42
CA GLN A 211 11.19 -27.53 2.03
C GLN A 211 10.72 -28.93 1.64
N GLU A 212 9.55 -29.04 1.02
CA GLU A 212 9.03 -30.31 0.52
C GLU A 212 9.94 -30.85 -0.60
N LEU A 213 10.08 -32.18 -0.61
CA LEU A 213 10.77 -32.91 -1.66
C LEU A 213 9.86 -32.92 -2.89
N ASN A 214 10.20 -32.11 -3.88
CA ASN A 214 9.51 -32.05 -5.15
C ASN A 214 10.50 -32.19 -6.32
N THR A 215 9.98 -32.51 -7.51
CA THR A 215 10.76 -32.61 -8.74
C THR A 215 11.00 -31.24 -9.41
N GLU A 216 10.62 -30.15 -8.75
CA GLU A 216 10.73 -28.79 -9.28
C GLU A 216 12.20 -28.37 -9.37
N ILE A 217 12.63 -27.95 -10.56
CA ILE A 217 13.96 -27.35 -10.76
C ILE A 217 13.82 -25.84 -10.52
N PHE A 218 14.11 -25.43 -9.28
CA PHE A 218 14.15 -24.02 -8.88
C PHE A 218 15.52 -23.67 -8.30
N ALA A 219 16.41 -23.10 -9.12
CA ALA A 219 17.80 -22.83 -8.75
C ALA A 219 17.90 -21.84 -7.57
N GLU A 220 17.01 -20.85 -7.53
CA GLU A 220 17.00 -19.79 -6.51
C GLU A 220 16.26 -20.17 -5.22
N LYS A 221 15.75 -21.41 -5.12
CA LYS A 221 14.98 -21.94 -3.98
C LYS A 221 15.68 -21.67 -2.64
N ALA A 222 16.98 -21.93 -2.56
CA ALA A 222 17.77 -21.71 -1.36
C ALA A 222 17.86 -20.22 -0.96
N LEU A 223 17.98 -19.32 -1.95
CA LEU A 223 18.04 -17.87 -1.72
C LEU A 223 16.70 -17.32 -1.26
N ILE A 224 15.58 -17.79 -1.84
CA ILE A 224 14.24 -17.39 -1.39
C ILE A 224 13.98 -17.89 0.04
N LEU A 225 14.34 -19.14 0.34
CA LEU A 225 14.22 -19.68 1.69
C LEU A 225 15.05 -18.88 2.70
N TYR A 226 16.27 -18.50 2.33
CA TYR A 226 17.13 -17.65 3.13
C TYR A 226 16.52 -16.26 3.35
N LEU A 227 15.98 -15.64 2.31
CA LEU A 227 15.31 -14.33 2.39
C LEU A 227 14.17 -14.34 3.41
N ILE A 228 13.29 -15.35 3.36
CA ILE A 228 12.16 -15.47 4.29
C ILE A 228 12.64 -15.72 5.72
N ARG A 229 13.69 -16.53 5.91
CA ARG A 229 14.26 -16.80 7.24
C ARG A 229 14.91 -15.57 7.86
N ILE A 230 15.70 -14.82 7.09
CA ILE A 230 16.29 -13.56 7.56
C ILE A 230 15.21 -12.56 7.92
N PHE A 231 14.15 -12.44 7.11
CA PHE A 231 13.01 -11.60 7.44
C PHE A 231 12.43 -12.02 8.80
N LYS A 232 12.16 -13.32 8.99
CA LYS A 232 11.60 -13.88 10.22
C LYS A 232 12.48 -13.67 11.45
N HIS A 233 13.80 -13.75 11.30
CA HIS A 233 14.75 -13.52 12.39
C HIS A 233 14.92 -12.04 12.75
N GLY A 234 14.33 -11.12 11.97
CA GLY A 234 14.35 -9.69 12.27
C GLY A 234 13.46 -9.28 13.43
N PHE A 235 12.66 -10.19 14.00
CA PHE A 235 11.68 -9.89 15.03
C PHE A 235 11.46 -11.05 16.02
N ASP A 236 11.20 -10.71 17.28
CA ASP A 236 10.95 -11.69 18.35
C ASP A 236 9.46 -12.06 18.48
N THR A 237 8.57 -11.16 18.09
CA THR A 237 7.11 -11.36 18.16
C THR A 237 6.63 -12.23 16.99
N SER A 238 5.55 -12.99 17.16
CA SER A 238 5.01 -13.87 16.11
C SER A 238 4.32 -13.13 14.96
N VAL A 239 3.61 -12.03 15.24
CA VAL A 239 2.85 -11.23 14.27
C VAL A 239 3.13 -9.73 14.47
N PRO A 240 4.40 -9.29 14.38
CA PRO A 240 4.75 -7.89 14.55
C PRO A 240 4.19 -7.07 13.39
N ARG A 241 3.91 -5.80 13.65
CA ARG A 241 3.71 -4.83 12.58
C ARG A 241 5.07 -4.32 12.12
N VAL A 242 5.43 -4.63 10.89
CA VAL A 242 6.72 -4.24 10.29
C VAL A 242 6.55 -2.90 9.55
N SER A 243 7.59 -2.06 9.49
CA SER A 243 7.56 -0.84 8.69
C SER A 243 7.48 -1.17 7.19
N SER A 244 6.72 -0.36 6.44
CA SER A 244 6.62 -0.44 4.99
C SER A 244 7.99 -0.35 4.31
N MET A 245 8.94 0.40 4.89
CA MET A 245 10.32 0.48 4.38
C MET A 245 10.99 -0.89 4.31
N ILE A 246 10.79 -1.70 5.35
CA ILE A 246 11.39 -3.03 5.43
C ILE A 246 10.60 -4.00 4.55
N THR A 247 9.27 -4.01 4.64
CA THR A 247 8.45 -4.96 3.86
C THR A 247 8.60 -4.76 2.35
N HIS A 248 8.68 -3.50 1.89
CA HIS A 248 8.89 -3.18 0.48
C HIS A 248 10.31 -3.47 0.00
N PHE A 249 11.31 -3.44 0.90
CA PHE A 249 12.65 -3.93 0.59
C PHE A 249 12.59 -5.43 0.27
N PHE A 250 12.07 -6.24 1.20
CA PHE A 250 11.96 -7.70 1.01
C PHE A 250 11.11 -8.07 -0.22
N ALA A 251 10.01 -7.35 -0.46
CA ALA A 251 9.18 -7.53 -1.65
C ALA A 251 9.91 -7.24 -2.97
N ARG A 252 10.80 -6.23 -3.02
CA ARG A 252 11.64 -5.98 -4.20
C ARG A 252 12.73 -7.04 -4.35
N VAL A 253 13.35 -7.42 -3.24
CA VAL A 253 14.43 -8.42 -3.24
C VAL A 253 13.92 -9.79 -3.70
N SER A 254 12.71 -10.20 -3.29
CA SER A 254 12.14 -11.48 -3.75
C SER A 254 12.00 -11.54 -5.27
N LYS A 255 11.69 -10.41 -5.92
CA LYS A 255 11.65 -10.30 -7.38
C LYS A 255 13.04 -10.18 -8.01
N LEU A 256 13.95 -9.46 -7.34
CA LEU A 256 15.33 -9.26 -7.79
C LEU A 256 16.11 -10.58 -7.83
N ILE A 257 15.87 -11.48 -6.87
CA ILE A 257 16.52 -12.81 -6.81
C ILE A 257 16.31 -13.61 -8.10
N LEU A 258 15.15 -13.46 -8.75
CA LEU A 258 14.84 -14.14 -10.01
C LEU A 258 15.51 -13.50 -11.24
N ASN A 259 16.15 -12.34 -11.08
CA ASN A 259 16.69 -11.53 -12.17
C ASN A 259 18.17 -11.18 -11.90
N PRO A 260 19.09 -12.16 -12.03
CA PRO A 260 20.52 -11.95 -11.75
C PRO A 260 21.19 -10.94 -12.69
N SER A 261 20.63 -10.69 -13.87
CA SER A 261 21.14 -9.71 -14.84
C SER A 261 20.86 -8.25 -14.46
N HIS A 262 20.12 -7.99 -13.38
CA HIS A 262 19.81 -6.62 -12.97
C HIS A 262 21.03 -5.95 -12.33
N ASP A 263 21.32 -4.70 -12.72
CA ASP A 263 22.47 -3.90 -12.27
C ASP A 263 22.66 -3.83 -10.74
N VAL A 264 21.56 -3.85 -9.97
CA VAL A 264 21.55 -3.70 -8.51
C VAL A 264 21.70 -5.06 -7.79
N TYR A 265 21.53 -6.17 -8.52
CA TYR A 265 21.60 -7.52 -7.98
C TYR A 265 22.90 -7.80 -7.20
N PRO A 266 24.11 -7.49 -7.72
CA PRO A 266 25.35 -7.82 -7.02
C PRO A 266 25.46 -7.13 -5.66
N GLN A 267 25.05 -5.86 -5.56
CA GLN A 267 25.13 -5.12 -4.31
C GLN A 267 24.17 -5.64 -3.24
N ILE A 268 22.94 -5.97 -3.65
CA ILE A 268 21.92 -6.47 -2.71
C ILE A 268 22.27 -7.89 -2.27
N MET A 269 22.71 -8.76 -3.18
CA MET A 269 23.12 -10.11 -2.81
C MET A 269 24.35 -10.08 -1.89
N ALA A 270 25.35 -9.23 -2.17
CA ALA A 270 26.49 -9.05 -1.29
C ALA A 270 26.07 -8.58 0.11
N PHE A 271 25.10 -7.66 0.19
CA PHE A 271 24.56 -7.21 1.47
C PHE A 271 23.89 -8.34 2.25
N LEU A 272 23.03 -9.13 1.59
CA LEU A 272 22.34 -10.25 2.22
C LEU A 272 23.36 -11.26 2.75
N CYS A 273 24.38 -11.62 1.96
CA CYS A 273 25.42 -12.58 2.37
C CYS A 273 26.30 -12.08 3.53
N MET A 274 26.54 -10.77 3.64
CA MET A 274 27.46 -10.23 4.66
C MET A 274 26.83 -10.06 6.05
N LYS A 275 25.50 -10.00 6.18
CA LYS A 275 24.84 -9.70 7.46
C LYS A 275 24.00 -10.88 7.95
N PRO A 276 24.44 -11.59 9.01
CA PRO A 276 23.69 -12.72 9.55
C PRO A 276 22.39 -12.28 10.26
N ILE A 277 22.32 -11.02 10.71
CA ILE A 277 21.17 -10.42 11.37
C ILE A 277 20.76 -9.18 10.59
N PHE A 278 19.47 -9.07 10.30
CA PHE A 278 18.92 -7.96 9.54
C PHE A 278 18.38 -6.88 10.48
N ASP A 279 18.88 -5.67 10.31
CA ASP A 279 18.46 -4.50 11.07
C ASP A 279 17.17 -3.91 10.50
N ILE A 280 16.05 -4.16 11.19
CA ILE A 280 14.73 -3.66 10.81
C ILE A 280 14.49 -2.18 11.18
N GLN A 281 15.39 -1.56 11.96
CA GLN A 281 15.22 -0.19 12.42
C GLN A 281 15.73 0.83 11.41
N ASN A 282 16.45 0.40 10.38
CA ASN A 282 17.09 1.28 9.41
C ASN A 282 16.74 0.87 7.98
N VAL A 283 16.73 1.85 7.08
CA VAL A 283 16.59 1.58 5.65
C VAL A 283 17.78 0.71 5.18
N PRO A 284 17.53 -0.48 4.60
CA PRO A 284 18.60 -1.41 4.21
C PRO A 284 19.54 -0.80 3.16
N GLU A 285 20.85 -0.90 3.41
CA GLU A 285 21.93 -0.40 2.54
C GLU A 285 21.77 1.05 2.05
N PHE A 286 21.08 1.90 2.82
CA PHE A 286 20.74 3.25 2.38
C PHE A 286 21.94 4.07 1.90
N TYR A 287 22.98 4.18 2.71
CA TYR A 287 24.17 4.97 2.37
C TYR A 287 24.95 4.37 1.20
N LYS A 288 25.11 3.05 1.18
CA LYS A 288 25.91 2.35 0.17
C LYS A 288 25.27 2.50 -1.21
N LEU A 289 23.95 2.41 -1.30
CA LEU A 289 23.21 2.57 -2.56
C LEU A 289 23.07 4.04 -2.97
N LEU A 290 22.79 4.95 -2.02
CA LEU A 290 22.64 6.38 -2.33
C LEU A 290 23.96 6.99 -2.86
N PHE A 291 25.07 6.67 -2.20
CA PHE A 291 26.42 7.10 -2.55
C PHE A 291 27.22 5.99 -3.22
N SER A 292 26.56 5.22 -4.09
CA SER A 292 27.21 4.13 -4.79
C SER A 292 28.50 4.57 -5.46
N SER A 293 29.56 3.80 -5.21
CA SER A 293 30.87 3.93 -5.85
C SER A 293 31.03 2.95 -7.02
N SER A 294 29.93 2.31 -7.45
CA SER A 294 29.93 1.43 -8.61
C SER A 294 30.32 2.23 -9.86
N PRO A 295 31.27 1.78 -10.69
CA PRO A 295 31.73 2.55 -11.84
C PRO A 295 30.65 2.69 -12.92
N GLU A 296 29.82 1.66 -13.10
CA GLU A 296 28.84 1.58 -14.19
C GLU A 296 27.39 1.70 -13.70
N HIS A 297 27.08 1.23 -12.49
CA HIS A 297 25.69 1.06 -12.02
C HIS A 297 25.26 2.02 -10.90
N TYR A 298 26.06 3.06 -10.62
CA TYR A 298 25.80 3.97 -9.50
C TYR A 298 24.47 4.71 -9.60
N THR A 299 23.95 4.92 -10.80
CA THR A 299 22.68 5.63 -11.02
C THR A 299 21.49 4.72 -10.70
N GLU A 300 21.55 3.48 -11.16
CA GLU A 300 20.54 2.45 -10.99
C GLU A 300 20.43 2.03 -9.52
N GLU A 301 21.56 1.84 -8.84
CA GLU A 301 21.61 1.53 -7.41
C GLU A 301 20.98 2.64 -6.56
N ARG A 302 21.27 3.90 -6.91
CA ARG A 302 20.70 5.07 -6.26
C ARG A 302 19.21 5.20 -6.51
N GLU A 303 18.80 5.06 -7.76
CA GLU A 303 17.39 5.12 -8.13
C GLU A 303 16.61 4.03 -7.40
N TRP A 304 17.18 2.84 -7.26
CA TRP A 304 16.55 1.72 -6.57
C TRP A 304 16.23 2.06 -5.11
N VAL A 305 17.19 2.62 -4.36
CA VAL A 305 16.97 2.97 -2.95
C VAL A 305 16.05 4.19 -2.78
N LEU A 306 16.13 5.18 -3.67
CA LEU A 306 15.22 6.32 -3.65
C LEU A 306 13.79 5.92 -4.05
N SER A 307 13.65 4.95 -4.96
CA SER A 307 12.36 4.37 -5.33
C SER A 307 11.76 3.60 -4.15
N LEU A 308 12.58 2.80 -3.45
CA LEU A 308 12.20 2.16 -2.20
C LEU A 308 11.63 3.16 -1.20
N ILE A 309 12.39 4.20 -0.87
CA ILE A 309 11.99 5.20 0.12
C ILE A 309 10.73 5.95 -0.34
N SER A 310 10.66 6.36 -1.60
CA SER A 310 9.52 7.15 -2.09
C SER A 310 8.21 6.37 -2.10
N GLU A 311 8.24 5.07 -2.42
CA GLU A 311 7.05 4.24 -2.46
C GLU A 311 6.64 3.78 -1.05
N ALA A 312 7.62 3.52 -0.17
CA ALA A 312 7.40 2.98 1.18
C ALA A 312 7.23 4.04 2.29
N MET A 313 7.35 5.34 1.97
CA MET A 313 7.00 6.42 2.90
C MET A 313 5.47 6.56 3.00
N LEU A 314 4.82 5.74 3.83
CA LEU A 314 3.37 5.65 3.93
C LEU A 314 2.84 6.14 5.29
N GLU A 315 3.54 5.79 6.37
CA GLU A 315 3.12 6.05 7.74
C GLU A 315 4.24 6.66 8.60
N PRO A 316 3.93 7.24 9.77
CA PRO A 316 4.94 7.87 10.63
C PRO A 316 6.06 6.92 11.11
N MET A 317 5.78 5.62 11.20
CA MET A 317 6.80 4.61 11.51
C MET A 317 7.86 4.51 10.41
N ASP A 318 7.46 4.65 9.14
CA ASP A 318 8.37 4.61 7.98
C ASP A 318 9.29 5.82 7.97
N TYR A 319 8.74 6.97 8.35
CA TYR A 319 9.51 8.19 8.57
C TYR A 319 10.58 8.00 9.66
N GLN A 320 10.24 7.35 10.78
CA GLN A 320 11.18 7.07 11.86
C GLN A 320 12.33 6.16 11.40
N VAL A 321 12.04 5.10 10.66
CA VAL A 321 13.06 4.21 10.08
C VAL A 321 14.04 4.96 9.18
N LEU A 322 13.55 5.89 8.36
CA LEU A 322 14.41 6.76 7.55
C LEU A 322 15.21 7.75 8.43
N GLN A 323 14.58 8.29 9.47
CA GLN A 323 15.16 9.33 10.30
C GLN A 323 16.20 8.82 11.30
N ASN A 324 16.20 7.53 11.67
CA ASN A 324 17.18 6.90 12.55
C ASN A 324 18.63 7.11 12.09
N ARG A 325 18.83 7.27 10.78
CA ARG A 325 20.13 7.59 10.14
C ARG A 325 20.14 8.96 9.49
N ALA A 326 19.37 9.91 10.02
CA ALA A 326 19.22 11.26 9.51
C ALA A 326 18.87 11.32 8.01
N GLY A 327 18.05 10.37 7.54
CA GLY A 327 17.81 10.17 6.12
C GLY A 327 17.20 11.39 5.44
N ILE A 328 16.28 12.12 6.09
CA ILE A 328 15.74 13.36 5.52
C ILE A 328 16.83 14.40 5.28
N LYS A 329 17.67 14.67 6.28
CA LYS A 329 18.78 15.63 6.13
C LYS A 329 19.68 15.26 4.95
N LEU A 330 19.96 13.97 4.80
CA LEU A 330 20.76 13.45 3.72
C LEU A 330 20.08 13.67 2.35
N LEU A 331 18.78 13.41 2.24
CA LEU A 331 18.03 13.68 1.01
C LEU A 331 18.02 15.18 0.68
N LEU A 332 17.78 16.04 1.67
CA LEU A 332 17.76 17.50 1.50
C LEU A 332 19.14 18.05 1.09
N SER A 333 20.24 17.55 1.68
CA SER A 333 21.61 17.96 1.30
C SER A 333 22.00 17.44 -0.08
N SER A 334 21.56 16.23 -0.44
CA SER A 334 21.89 15.60 -1.72
C SER A 334 21.14 16.24 -2.88
N PHE A 335 19.93 16.77 -2.65
CA PHE A 335 19.06 17.32 -3.69
C PHE A 335 19.73 18.40 -4.56
N ALA A 336 20.54 19.28 -3.97
CA ALA A 336 21.22 20.37 -4.68
C ALA A 336 22.57 19.97 -5.29
N SER A 337 23.01 18.74 -5.06
CA SER A 337 24.30 18.24 -5.49
C SER A 337 24.35 17.96 -6.99
N VAL A 338 25.54 18.05 -7.58
CA VAL A 338 25.73 17.88 -9.03
C VAL A 338 25.58 16.45 -9.49
N TRP A 339 25.96 15.49 -8.64
CA TRP A 339 25.92 14.07 -8.95
C TRP A 339 24.50 13.48 -8.98
N LEU A 340 23.49 14.23 -8.52
CA LEU A 340 22.11 13.76 -8.49
C LEU A 340 21.40 14.11 -9.80
N ASP A 341 20.83 13.11 -10.46
CA ASP A 341 20.09 13.27 -11.71
C ASP A 341 18.63 13.70 -11.46
N ARG A 342 17.91 14.02 -12.53
CA ARG A 342 16.53 14.52 -12.45
C ARG A 342 15.55 13.46 -11.92
N LYS A 343 15.75 12.18 -12.24
CA LYS A 343 14.89 11.08 -11.81
C LYS A 343 15.08 10.83 -10.32
N SER A 344 16.32 10.81 -9.84
CA SER A 344 16.58 10.76 -8.39
C SER A 344 15.98 11.95 -7.64
N ARG A 345 16.08 13.17 -8.17
CA ARG A 345 15.41 14.35 -7.58
C ARG A 345 13.90 14.21 -7.52
N SER A 346 13.26 13.66 -8.56
CA SER A 346 11.80 13.45 -8.56
C SER A 346 11.37 12.45 -7.49
N LEU A 347 12.18 11.41 -7.23
CA LEU A 347 11.94 10.44 -6.15
C LEU A 347 12.09 11.07 -4.75
N ILE A 348 13.09 11.94 -4.55
CA ILE A 348 13.22 12.72 -3.31
C ILE A 348 12.00 13.61 -3.11
N LEU A 349 11.57 14.33 -4.15
CA LEU A 349 10.40 15.18 -4.09
C LEU A 349 9.13 14.37 -3.76
N ARG A 350 8.95 13.20 -4.37
CA ARG A 350 7.84 12.29 -4.04
C ARG A 350 7.88 11.81 -2.60
N THR A 351 9.07 11.51 -2.08
CA THR A 351 9.28 11.14 -0.67
C THR A 351 8.83 12.28 0.25
N LEU A 352 9.28 13.51 -0.03
CA LEU A 352 8.90 14.69 0.74
C LEU A 352 7.39 14.94 0.67
N GLN A 353 6.79 14.81 -0.51
CA GLN A 353 5.34 14.96 -0.70
C GLN A 353 4.57 13.95 0.15
N ASN A 354 4.94 12.67 0.13
CA ASN A 354 4.31 11.65 0.95
C ASN A 354 4.51 11.95 2.46
N ALA A 355 5.70 12.39 2.85
CA ALA A 355 6.01 12.71 4.24
C ALA A 355 5.18 13.89 4.77
N VAL A 356 5.01 14.96 3.98
CA VAL A 356 4.23 16.13 4.40
C VAL A 356 2.72 15.89 4.41
N GLN A 357 2.20 14.81 3.79
CA GLN A 357 0.78 14.46 3.92
C GLN A 357 0.42 14.00 5.34
N MET A 358 1.39 13.42 6.06
CA MET A 358 1.20 12.96 7.43
C MET A 358 1.32 14.12 8.42
N PRO A 359 0.28 14.45 9.22
CA PRO A 359 0.30 15.67 10.05
C PRO A 359 1.43 15.71 11.10
N SER A 360 1.73 14.59 11.75
CA SER A 360 2.80 14.51 12.77
C SER A 360 4.18 14.68 12.14
N VAL A 361 4.41 14.05 10.98
CA VAL A 361 5.68 14.14 10.25
C VAL A 361 5.86 15.52 9.63
N ALA A 362 4.81 16.13 9.08
CA ALA A 362 4.84 17.50 8.58
C ALA A 362 5.29 18.49 9.67
N HIS A 363 4.80 18.32 10.90
CA HIS A 363 5.21 19.16 12.02
C HIS A 363 6.71 19.00 12.36
N ASP A 364 7.20 17.76 12.39
CA ASP A 364 8.63 17.48 12.62
C ASP A 364 9.51 18.07 11.50
N LEU A 365 9.10 17.87 10.25
CA LEU A 365 9.76 18.43 9.07
C LEU A 365 9.79 19.97 9.09
N PHE A 366 8.73 20.60 9.59
CA PHE A 366 8.67 22.05 9.72
C PHE A 366 9.60 22.55 10.81
N THR A 367 9.54 21.96 12.00
CA THR A 367 10.18 22.48 13.21
C THR A 367 11.62 22.03 13.38
N ARG A 368 11.92 20.74 13.20
CA ARG A 368 13.24 20.16 13.45
C ARG A 368 14.11 20.13 12.20
N GLU A 369 13.53 19.81 11.05
CA GLU A 369 14.29 19.71 9.79
C GLU A 369 14.32 21.03 9.00
N GLY A 370 13.51 22.03 9.37
CA GLY A 370 13.51 23.33 8.73
C GLY A 370 13.11 23.28 7.24
N LEU A 371 12.24 22.35 6.86
CA LEU A 371 11.90 22.07 5.46
C LEU A 371 11.40 23.33 4.72
N HIS A 372 10.63 24.19 5.39
CA HIS A 372 10.14 25.45 4.82
C HIS A 372 11.27 26.40 4.41
N MET A 373 12.32 26.50 5.23
CA MET A 373 13.51 27.31 4.94
C MET A 373 14.31 26.70 3.80
N TRP A 374 14.50 25.38 3.83
CA TRP A 374 15.20 24.66 2.77
C TRP A 374 14.50 24.81 1.41
N ILE A 375 13.17 24.60 1.33
CA ILE A 375 12.39 24.80 0.09
C ILE A 375 12.59 26.22 -0.43
N THR A 376 12.50 27.20 0.46
CA THR A 376 12.71 28.60 0.11
C THR A 376 14.12 28.83 -0.42
N SER A 377 15.16 28.24 0.15
CA SER A 377 16.52 28.38 -0.38
C SER A 377 16.68 27.74 -1.77
N VAL A 378 16.12 26.55 -1.96
CA VAL A 378 16.27 25.75 -3.18
C VAL A 378 15.52 26.36 -4.36
N ILE A 379 14.30 26.87 -4.15
CA ILE A 379 13.44 27.35 -5.25
C ILE A 379 14.00 28.60 -5.96
N HIS A 380 14.84 29.40 -5.29
CA HIS A 380 15.49 30.58 -5.87
C HIS A 380 16.67 30.21 -6.77
N SER A 381 17.23 29.01 -6.62
CA SER A 381 18.35 28.58 -7.44
C SER A 381 17.92 28.47 -8.91
N GLY A 382 18.73 29.05 -9.80
CA GLY A 382 18.56 28.91 -11.25
C GLY A 382 18.83 27.50 -11.76
N ARG A 383 19.39 26.61 -10.91
CA ARG A 383 19.74 25.23 -11.26
C ARG A 383 18.52 24.35 -11.54
N PHE A 384 17.40 24.61 -10.87
CA PHE A 384 16.22 23.74 -10.91
C PHE A 384 15.24 24.20 -11.98
N ASN A 385 14.65 23.24 -12.66
CA ASN A 385 13.66 23.51 -13.70
C ASN A 385 12.30 23.92 -13.10
N ARG A 386 11.40 24.38 -13.96
CA ARG A 386 10.06 24.85 -13.56
C ARG A 386 9.22 23.75 -12.92
N TRP A 387 9.26 22.54 -13.45
CA TRP A 387 8.59 21.39 -12.86
C TRP A 387 9.03 21.13 -11.40
N GLU A 388 10.34 21.15 -11.12
CA GLU A 388 10.90 20.98 -9.77
C GLU A 388 10.44 22.11 -8.85
N LYS A 389 10.45 23.37 -9.32
CA LYS A 389 9.97 24.53 -8.55
C LYS A 389 8.49 24.47 -8.23
N ASN A 390 7.67 24.05 -9.20
CA ASN A 390 6.23 23.82 -9.00
C ASN A 390 5.99 22.69 -8.00
N TYR A 391 6.71 21.58 -8.12
CA TYR A 391 6.56 20.45 -7.21
C TYR A 391 6.98 20.82 -5.77
N LEU A 392 8.11 21.50 -5.59
CA LEU A 392 8.54 22.04 -4.29
C LEU A 392 7.49 22.96 -3.67
N SER A 393 6.80 23.75 -4.49
CA SER A 393 5.72 24.62 -4.04
C SER A 393 4.49 23.84 -3.59
N GLN A 394 4.16 22.71 -4.24
CA GLN A 394 3.09 21.80 -3.80
C GLN A 394 3.42 21.13 -2.46
N VAL A 395 4.67 20.70 -2.27
CA VAL A 395 5.17 20.18 -0.98
C VAL A 395 5.03 21.27 0.09
N PHE A 396 5.43 22.50 -0.22
CA PHE A 396 5.31 23.63 0.70
C PHE A 396 3.85 23.95 1.07
N CYS A 397 2.92 23.92 0.11
CA CYS A 397 1.50 24.12 0.37
C CYS A 397 0.98 23.08 1.39
N SER A 398 1.30 21.81 1.15
CA SER A 398 0.87 20.69 2.01
C SER A 398 1.48 20.82 3.41
N LEU A 399 2.76 21.18 3.50
CA LEU A 399 3.46 21.46 4.75
C LEU A 399 2.79 22.59 5.54
N LEU A 400 2.49 23.72 4.90
CA LEU A 400 1.82 24.86 5.55
C LEU A 400 0.42 24.52 6.05
N GLU A 401 -0.37 23.79 5.25
CA GLU A 401 -1.72 23.39 5.62
C GLU A 401 -1.73 22.48 6.84
N ASN A 402 -0.80 21.52 6.90
CA ASN A 402 -0.67 20.61 8.03
C ASN A 402 -0.08 21.28 9.28
N GLU A 403 0.94 22.13 9.13
CA GLU A 403 1.48 22.90 10.27
C GLU A 403 0.42 23.83 10.85
N ARG A 404 -0.38 24.51 10.01
CA ARG A 404 -1.50 25.34 10.48
C ARG A 404 -2.53 24.53 11.27
N LYS A 405 -2.87 23.33 10.80
CA LYS A 405 -3.81 22.42 11.51
C LYS A 405 -3.23 21.98 12.85
N TYR A 406 -1.94 21.63 12.89
CA TYR A 406 -1.23 21.20 14.08
C TYR A 406 -1.23 22.32 15.15
N GLN A 407 -0.82 23.54 14.77
CA GLN A 407 -0.77 24.69 15.69
C GLN A 407 -2.15 25.11 16.23
N ARG A 408 -3.25 24.83 15.51
CA ARG A 408 -4.62 25.05 16.02
C ARG A 408 -5.06 24.02 17.06
N GLY A 409 -4.44 22.84 17.09
CA GLY A 409 -4.72 21.77 18.04
C GLY A 409 -4.00 21.95 19.37
N GLU A 410 -2.80 22.53 19.35
CA GLU A 410 -1.95 22.72 20.52
C GLU A 410 -2.42 23.86 21.44
N LYS A 411 -2.46 23.60 22.76
CA LYS A 411 -2.69 24.61 23.81
C LYS A 411 -1.36 24.97 24.47
N GLY A 412 -1.17 26.24 24.85
CA GLY A 412 -0.02 26.69 25.66
C GLY A 412 1.29 27.01 24.91
N LYS A 413 1.43 26.69 23.61
CA LYS A 413 2.64 26.97 22.82
C LYS A 413 2.55 28.27 22.01
N GLU A 414 2.24 29.39 22.67
CA GLU A 414 1.95 30.64 21.96
C GLU A 414 3.14 31.22 21.18
N GLN A 415 4.35 31.12 21.74
CA GLN A 415 5.55 31.65 21.12
C GLN A 415 5.98 30.82 19.91
N ALA A 416 5.89 29.48 20.00
CA ALA A 416 6.17 28.58 18.88
C ALA A 416 5.20 28.83 17.71
N CYS A 417 3.90 29.01 18.00
CA CYS A 417 2.91 29.34 16.98
C CYS A 417 3.19 30.71 16.30
N LYS A 418 3.62 31.72 17.06
CA LYS A 418 4.02 33.03 16.50
C LYS A 418 5.24 32.89 15.59
N ALA A 419 6.27 32.17 16.04
CA ALA A 419 7.48 31.91 15.27
C ALA A 419 7.18 31.15 13.96
N ALA A 420 6.39 30.08 14.04
CA ALA A 420 5.95 29.31 12.87
C ALA A 420 5.18 30.19 11.88
N THR A 421 4.22 30.99 12.36
CA THR A 421 3.44 31.91 11.50
C THR A 421 4.34 32.94 10.82
N ALA A 422 5.31 33.51 11.56
CA ALA A 422 6.25 34.47 11.00
C ALA A 422 7.16 33.84 9.94
N ALA A 423 7.75 32.67 10.23
CA ALA A 423 8.58 31.92 9.30
C ALA A 423 7.80 31.56 8.03
N SER A 424 6.57 31.02 8.18
CA SER A 424 5.69 30.72 7.05
C SER A 424 5.43 31.96 6.19
N ARG A 425 5.11 33.11 6.77
CA ARG A 425 4.89 34.36 6.01
C ARG A 425 6.13 34.80 5.23
N ILE A 426 7.32 34.70 5.83
CA ILE A 426 8.58 35.08 5.17
C ILE A 426 8.87 34.15 3.99
N CYS A 427 8.79 32.83 4.21
CA CYS A 427 8.99 31.81 3.18
C CYS A 427 7.98 31.95 2.05
N SER A 428 6.70 32.13 2.38
CA SER A 428 5.64 32.28 1.40
C SER A 428 5.85 33.48 0.48
N LYS A 429 6.23 34.66 1.01
CA LYS A 429 6.50 35.84 0.17
C LYS A 429 7.55 35.54 -0.90
N LYS A 430 8.63 34.87 -0.50
CA LYS A 430 9.73 34.50 -1.40
C LYS A 430 9.31 33.44 -2.43
N ILE A 431 8.53 32.44 -2.03
CA ILE A 431 8.02 31.41 -2.95
C ILE A 431 7.03 32.01 -3.96
N LEU A 432 6.13 32.89 -3.49
CA LEU A 432 5.15 33.59 -4.34
C LEU A 432 5.85 34.40 -5.44
N SER A 433 6.93 35.12 -5.15
CA SER A 433 7.66 35.88 -6.20
C SER A 433 8.20 35.00 -7.33
N ILE A 434 8.58 33.75 -7.03
CA ILE A 434 9.05 32.81 -8.05
C ILE A 434 7.87 32.24 -8.84
N LEU A 435 6.78 31.88 -8.15
CA LEU A 435 5.58 31.34 -8.79
C LEU A 435 4.88 32.36 -9.69
N GLU A 436 4.86 33.64 -9.32
CA GLU A 436 4.34 34.73 -10.15
C GLU A 436 5.13 34.87 -11.47
N GLY A 437 6.44 34.63 -11.43
CA GLY A 437 7.26 34.59 -12.64
C GLY A 437 6.89 33.42 -13.55
N ILE A 438 6.66 32.24 -12.96
CA ILE A 438 6.24 31.04 -13.71
C ILE A 438 4.81 31.20 -14.25
N SER A 439 3.89 31.81 -13.50
CA SER A 439 2.49 31.94 -13.89
C SER A 439 2.25 32.97 -15.00
N LYS A 440 3.20 33.86 -15.25
CA LYS A 440 3.13 34.90 -16.30
C LYS A 440 3.71 34.44 -17.63
N ASP A 441 4.33 33.27 -17.70
CA ASP A 441 4.91 32.75 -18.92
C ASP A 441 3.87 31.94 -19.74
N PRO A 442 3.45 32.42 -20.92
CA PRO A 442 2.43 31.76 -21.74
C PRO A 442 2.93 30.50 -22.46
N GLN A 443 4.23 30.21 -22.44
CA GLN A 443 4.81 29.12 -23.23
C GLN A 443 4.57 27.73 -22.60
N PHE A 444 4.17 27.66 -21.31
CA PHE A 444 3.99 26.41 -20.57
C PHE A 444 2.68 26.38 -19.77
N PRO A 445 1.52 26.15 -20.43
CA PRO A 445 0.20 26.30 -19.81
C PRO A 445 -0.03 25.36 -18.61
N GLY A 446 0.44 24.10 -18.69
CA GLY A 446 0.29 23.15 -17.58
C GLY A 446 1.14 23.47 -16.35
N GLU A 447 2.25 24.19 -16.52
CA GLU A 447 3.08 24.67 -15.41
C GLU A 447 2.52 25.97 -14.81
N GLN A 448 1.92 26.81 -15.65
CA GLN A 448 1.21 28.02 -15.25
C GLN A 448 0.02 27.68 -14.34
N GLU A 449 -0.82 26.72 -14.72
CA GLU A 449 -1.99 26.31 -13.93
C GLU A 449 -1.56 25.79 -12.55
N LYS A 450 -0.52 24.96 -12.48
CA LYS A 450 0.04 24.43 -11.22
C LYS A 450 0.62 25.54 -10.34
N ALA A 451 1.26 26.54 -10.94
CA ALA A 451 1.79 27.70 -10.23
C ALA A 451 0.64 28.54 -9.62
N LEU A 452 -0.39 28.85 -10.40
CA LEU A 452 -1.58 29.59 -9.95
C LEU A 452 -2.32 28.84 -8.83
N ALA A 453 -2.51 27.53 -8.96
CA ALA A 453 -3.11 26.71 -7.91
C ALA A 453 -2.29 26.76 -6.60
N SER A 454 -0.95 26.73 -6.71
CA SER A 454 -0.06 26.83 -5.55
C SER A 454 -0.09 28.23 -4.91
N ILE A 455 -0.11 29.30 -5.70
CA ILE A 455 -0.28 30.68 -5.23
C ILE A 455 -1.55 30.80 -4.39
N ASN A 456 -2.70 30.39 -4.96
CA ASN A 456 -4.00 30.46 -4.28
C ASN A 456 -4.01 29.68 -2.96
N ARG A 457 -3.39 28.49 -2.93
CA ARG A 457 -3.29 27.68 -1.70
C ARG A 457 -2.41 28.35 -0.64
N ILE A 458 -1.27 28.93 -1.03
CA ILE A 458 -0.37 29.64 -0.12
C ILE A 458 -1.07 30.85 0.49
N GLU A 459 -1.70 31.71 -0.33
CA GLU A 459 -2.41 32.89 0.13
C GLU A 459 -3.56 32.52 1.08
N LYS A 460 -4.36 31.51 0.71
CA LYS A 460 -5.42 30.97 1.57
C LYS A 460 -4.86 30.42 2.88
N ALA A 461 -3.71 29.73 2.87
CA ALA A 461 -3.11 29.19 4.08
C ALA A 461 -2.63 30.28 5.05
N ILE A 462 -2.07 31.38 4.53
CA ILE A 462 -1.59 32.52 5.33
C ILE A 462 -2.73 33.41 5.82
N GLY A 463 -3.74 33.65 4.99
CA GLY A 463 -4.89 34.49 5.33
C GLY A 463 -5.80 33.86 6.41
N ASN A 464 -5.80 32.53 6.49
CA ASN A 464 -6.54 31.81 7.51
C ASN A 464 -5.94 31.97 8.91
N LYS A 465 -6.75 31.84 9.96
CA LYS A 465 -6.30 31.93 11.36
C LYS A 465 -5.48 30.70 11.76
N TRP A 466 -4.26 30.93 12.26
CA TRP A 466 -3.34 29.90 12.78
C TRP A 466 -3.60 29.51 14.23
N LYS A 467 -4.44 30.26 14.95
CA LYS A 467 -4.90 29.96 16.32
C LYS A 467 -6.41 29.77 16.36
N ARG A 468 -6.92 28.92 17.27
CA ARG A 468 -8.34 28.93 17.65
C ARG A 468 -8.65 30.23 18.41
N LYS A 469 -9.80 30.87 18.14
CA LYS A 469 -10.30 31.94 19.03
C LYS A 469 -10.45 31.31 20.42
N LYS A 470 -9.94 31.96 21.47
CA LYS A 470 -10.40 31.67 22.83
C LYS A 470 -11.92 31.82 22.78
N LYS A 471 -12.69 30.74 23.02
CA LYS A 471 -14.09 30.91 23.43
C LYS A 471 -13.96 31.66 24.76
N PHE A 472 -14.29 32.94 24.77
CA PHE A 472 -14.64 33.58 26.03
C PHE A 472 -15.86 32.81 26.50
N ASN A 473 -15.72 32.01 27.55
CA ASN A 473 -16.88 31.67 28.35
C ASN A 473 -17.33 33.01 28.93
N ALA A 474 -18.40 33.56 28.35
CA ALA A 474 -19.17 34.59 29.01
C ALA A 474 -20.08 33.85 30.00
N GLU A 475 -19.52 33.49 31.15
CA GLU A 475 -20.23 33.03 32.34
C GLU A 475 -19.18 32.87 33.44
N GLU A 476 -18.94 33.96 34.16
CA GLU A 476 -18.78 34.02 35.62
C GLU A 476 -19.14 35.44 36.08
#